data_AF-A0A3E2HAP1-F1
#
_entry.id   AF-A0A3E2HAP1-F1
#
_cell.length_a   1.000
_cell.length_b   1.000
_cell.length_c   1.000
_cell.angle_alpha   90.00
_cell.angle_beta   90.00
_cell.angle_gamma   90.00
#
_symmetry.space_group_name_H-M   'P 1'
#
loop_
_entity.id
_entity.type
_entity.pdbx_description
1 polymer ?
#
loop_
_entity_poly.entity_id
_entity_poly.type
_entity_poly.pdbx_seq_one_letter_code
_entity_poly.pdbx_strand_id
1 'polypeptide(L)'
;MAWDTPTRVRYKTMVQDGYSKRHAAEKLGVSEETAQGWLKKGDRVQKTTGRPRSIPDSTVLAIIQWFTGHYERRIFSPKQIKKEFNLKVSRPTILKALARFGYHYHVPDCKPGTSAKNRLLCWIFSIANWDRPLWYWRNGIYTDETIACTDMLRRQRLLRARGERQRLDCIQFTFHSGHKSVMAWAAIRYNYKSELYFVSYEGEGKGFTQQKYAKQILQGLLKEIFEDLEKGYKTPGTYWCVEDNSRMHGKKDTVRNKGICNGIRIKCHIKSIDWPPQSPDLNPIENIWQVLKQLLRNRKPAGGWKLEELKVAMQDIWENEISIERHINHFIDTMPERIAKVRMRKGGPSGW
;
A
#
# COMPACT_ATOMS: atom_id res chain seq x y z
N MET A 1 33.80 -21.24 -25.96
CA MET A 1 34.94 -20.53 -25.33
C MET A 1 35.80 -21.57 -24.65
N ALA A 2 37.03 -21.77 -25.12
CA ALA A 2 37.98 -22.66 -24.46
C ALA A 2 38.51 -21.95 -23.20
N TRP A 3 38.43 -22.62 -22.05
CA TRP A 3 38.99 -22.11 -20.81
C TRP A 3 40.48 -22.42 -20.79
N ASP A 4 41.31 -21.44 -21.14
CA ASP A 4 42.76 -21.63 -21.10
C ASP A 4 43.24 -21.73 -19.65
N THR A 5 44.20 -22.61 -19.42
CA THR A 5 44.74 -22.86 -18.08
C THR A 5 45.70 -21.73 -17.71
N PRO A 6 45.49 -21.02 -16.57
CA PRO A 6 46.36 -19.90 -16.19
C PRO A 6 47.84 -20.31 -16.13
N THR A 7 48.73 -19.44 -16.60
CA THR A 7 50.19 -19.68 -16.64
C THR A 7 50.76 -20.07 -15.28
N ARG A 8 50.21 -19.53 -14.19
CA ARG A 8 50.58 -19.90 -12.81
C ARG A 8 50.31 -21.37 -12.49
N VAL A 9 49.18 -21.90 -12.95
CA VAL A 9 48.80 -23.31 -12.73
C VAL A 9 49.72 -24.20 -13.55
N ARG A 10 49.92 -23.86 -14.84
CA ARG A 10 50.85 -24.58 -15.73
C ARG A 10 52.27 -24.65 -15.15
N TYR A 11 52.75 -23.55 -14.59
CA TYR A 11 54.06 -23.50 -13.92
C TYR A 11 54.13 -24.41 -12.69
N LYS A 12 53.12 -24.37 -11.80
CA LYS A 12 53.07 -25.25 -10.62
C LYS A 12 53.04 -26.73 -11.02
N THR A 13 52.26 -27.08 -12.04
CA THR A 13 52.16 -28.46 -12.56
C THR A 13 53.50 -28.94 -13.12
N MET A 14 54.18 -28.13 -13.95
CA MET A 14 55.51 -28.49 -14.46
C MET A 14 56.53 -28.72 -13.34
N VAL A 15 56.51 -27.90 -12.28
CA VAL A 15 57.41 -28.11 -11.13
C VAL A 15 57.04 -29.38 -10.36
N GLN A 16 55.75 -29.74 -10.26
CA GLN A 16 55.29 -31.00 -9.67
C GLN A 16 55.70 -32.22 -10.50
N ASP A 17 55.69 -32.09 -11.82
CA ASP A 17 56.11 -33.13 -12.78
C ASP A 17 57.64 -33.31 -12.84
N GLY A 18 58.39 -32.62 -11.97
CA GLY A 18 59.84 -32.80 -11.80
C GLY A 18 60.72 -31.87 -12.63
N TYR A 19 60.16 -30.93 -13.39
CA TYR A 19 60.97 -29.94 -14.10
C TYR A 19 61.64 -28.96 -13.13
N SER A 20 62.86 -28.53 -13.46
CA SER A 20 63.53 -27.48 -12.69
C SER A 20 62.75 -26.16 -12.79
N LYS A 21 62.71 -25.39 -11.69
CA LYS A 21 61.98 -24.12 -11.62
C LYS A 21 62.36 -23.15 -12.74
N ARG A 22 63.66 -23.08 -13.05
CA ARG A 22 64.20 -22.26 -14.14
C ARG A 22 63.68 -22.71 -15.50
N HIS A 23 63.72 -24.02 -15.79
CA HIS A 23 63.24 -24.56 -17.06
C HIS A 23 61.72 -24.38 -17.22
N ALA A 24 60.95 -24.58 -16.16
CA ALA A 24 59.51 -24.34 -16.18
C ALA A 24 59.15 -22.86 -16.42
N ALA A 25 59.93 -21.93 -15.86
CA ALA A 25 59.73 -20.48 -16.06
C ALA A 25 60.07 -20.05 -17.50
N GLU A 26 61.21 -20.53 -18.03
CA GLU A 26 61.67 -20.28 -19.40
C GLU A 26 60.67 -20.80 -20.44
N LYS A 27 60.18 -22.04 -20.27
CA LYS A 27 59.20 -22.65 -21.19
C LYS A 27 57.86 -21.90 -21.22
N LEU A 28 57.51 -21.20 -20.15
CA LEU A 28 56.28 -20.41 -20.04
C LEU A 28 56.48 -18.92 -20.33
N GLY A 29 57.70 -18.48 -20.64
CA GLY A 29 58.02 -17.09 -20.94
C GLY A 29 57.83 -16.13 -19.76
N VAL A 30 57.97 -16.61 -18.53
CA VAL A 30 57.79 -15.82 -17.30
C VAL A 30 59.13 -15.64 -16.60
N SER A 31 59.38 -14.47 -16.00
CA SER A 31 60.60 -14.26 -15.22
C SER A 31 60.67 -15.21 -14.02
N GLU A 32 61.86 -15.72 -13.74
CA GLU A 32 62.07 -16.70 -12.66
C GLU A 32 61.63 -16.15 -11.30
N GLU A 33 61.86 -14.86 -11.05
CA GLU A 33 61.41 -14.17 -9.83
C GLU A 33 59.89 -14.20 -9.65
N THR A 34 59.13 -13.91 -10.71
CA THR A 34 57.66 -13.95 -10.70
C THR A 34 57.16 -15.37 -10.46
N ALA A 35 57.76 -16.34 -11.15
CA ALA A 35 57.39 -17.74 -11.06
C ALA A 35 57.71 -18.34 -9.67
N GLN A 36 58.85 -18.00 -9.09
CA GLN A 36 59.18 -18.35 -7.70
C GLN A 36 58.19 -17.72 -6.71
N GLY A 37 57.74 -16.49 -6.95
CA GLY A 37 56.71 -15.83 -6.14
C GLY A 37 55.38 -16.60 -6.09
N TRP A 38 55.05 -17.36 -7.14
CA TRP A 38 53.82 -18.17 -7.20
C TRP A 38 53.86 -19.42 -6.33
N LEU A 39 55.05 -19.96 -6.04
CA LEU A 39 55.26 -21.07 -5.09
C LEU A 39 55.21 -20.57 -3.63
N LYS A 40 55.60 -19.31 -3.39
CA LYS A 40 55.60 -18.70 -2.04
C LYS A 40 54.20 -18.25 -1.58
N LYS A 41 53.35 -17.78 -2.51
CA LYS A 41 51.97 -17.36 -2.18
C LYS A 41 51.05 -18.58 -2.10
N GLY A 42 50.49 -18.87 -0.93
CA GLY A 42 49.36 -19.82 -0.80
C GLY A 42 48.17 -19.43 -1.68
N ASP A 43 47.24 -20.35 -1.94
CA ASP A 43 46.12 -20.14 -2.87
C ASP A 43 45.05 -19.13 -2.37
N ARG A 44 45.27 -18.50 -1.21
CA ARG A 44 44.40 -17.45 -0.68
C ARG A 44 44.67 -16.11 -1.36
N VAL A 45 43.74 -15.67 -2.19
CA VAL A 45 43.64 -14.27 -2.63
C VAL A 45 43.38 -13.41 -1.39
N GLN A 46 44.36 -12.61 -0.96
CA GLN A 46 44.13 -11.56 0.03
C GLN A 46 43.24 -10.50 -0.61
N LYS A 47 42.00 -10.35 -0.11
CA LYS A 47 41.14 -9.22 -0.49
C LYS A 47 41.78 -7.96 0.08
N THR A 48 42.06 -6.98 -0.79
CA THR A 48 42.46 -5.63 -0.35
C THR A 48 41.38 -5.07 0.57
N THR A 49 41.76 -4.59 1.75
CA THR A 49 40.85 -3.86 2.64
C THR A 49 40.45 -2.57 1.93
N GLY A 50 39.20 -2.52 1.48
CA GLY A 50 38.65 -1.32 0.87
C GLY A 50 38.64 -0.14 1.84
N ARG A 51 38.38 1.07 1.32
CA ARG A 51 38.27 2.29 2.12
C ARG A 51 37.34 2.10 3.33
N PRO A 52 37.73 2.55 4.53
CA PRO A 52 36.87 2.51 5.70
C PRO A 52 35.50 3.15 5.42
N ARG A 53 34.44 2.56 6.00
CA ARG A 53 33.07 3.03 5.81
C ARG A 53 32.90 4.39 6.47
N SER A 54 32.17 5.29 5.82
CA SER A 54 31.86 6.62 6.37
C SER A 54 30.95 6.60 7.61
N ILE A 55 30.20 5.52 7.83
CA ILE A 55 29.45 5.26 9.06
C ILE A 55 29.88 3.89 9.58
N PRO A 56 30.56 3.82 10.75
CA PRO A 56 30.90 2.57 11.42
C PRO A 56 29.64 1.76 11.78
N ASP A 57 29.78 0.44 11.82
CA ASP A 57 28.67 -0.45 12.16
C ASP A 57 28.18 -0.25 13.60
N SER A 58 29.07 0.11 14.54
CA SER A 58 28.73 0.50 15.91
C SER A 58 27.78 1.71 15.96
N THR A 59 28.00 2.72 15.12
CA THR A 59 27.10 3.88 15.00
C THR A 59 25.74 3.47 14.45
N VAL A 60 25.69 2.55 13.48
CA VAL A 60 24.42 2.05 12.94
C VAL A 60 23.63 1.29 14.01
N LEU A 61 24.30 0.46 14.81
CA LEU A 61 23.68 -0.26 15.94
C LEU A 61 23.15 0.72 17.00
N ALA A 62 23.89 1.78 17.31
CA ALA A 62 23.41 2.83 18.22
C ALA A 62 22.16 3.54 17.69
N ILE A 63 22.10 3.81 16.38
CA ILE A 63 20.88 4.36 15.74
C ILE A 63 19.71 3.39 15.87
N ILE A 64 19.93 2.10 15.61
CA ILE A 64 18.89 1.06 15.70
C ILE A 64 18.37 0.94 17.12
N GLN A 65 19.26 0.86 18.11
CA GLN A 65 18.89 0.80 19.51
C GLN A 65 18.10 2.04 19.93
N TRP A 66 18.53 3.23 19.50
CA TRP A 66 17.90 4.50 19.83
C TRP A 66 16.43 4.60 19.36
N PHE A 67 16.11 4.12 18.16
CA PHE A 67 14.73 4.14 17.66
C PHE A 67 13.91 2.91 18.08
N THR A 68 14.53 1.84 18.57
CA THR A 68 13.79 0.62 18.96
C THR A 68 12.96 0.90 20.21
N GLY A 69 11.67 0.56 20.16
CA GLY A 69 10.69 0.88 21.20
C GLY A 69 9.99 2.24 21.03
N HIS A 70 10.40 3.05 20.05
CA HIS A 70 9.99 4.45 19.92
C HIS A 70 9.46 4.76 18.52
N TYR A 71 8.13 4.81 18.35
CA TYR A 71 7.49 5.12 17.06
C TYR A 71 7.95 6.49 16.54
N GLU A 72 7.98 7.49 17.42
CA GLU A 72 8.36 8.87 17.14
C GLU A 72 9.80 9.02 16.67
N ARG A 73 10.67 8.06 16.99
CA ARG A 73 12.06 8.02 16.52
C ARG A 73 12.20 7.25 15.22
N ARG A 74 11.42 6.19 15.00
CA ARG A 74 11.42 5.42 13.75
C ARG A 74 10.99 6.24 12.54
N ILE A 75 10.16 7.26 12.75
CA ILE A 75 9.69 8.19 11.70
C ILE A 75 10.70 9.27 11.31
N PHE A 76 11.84 9.38 12.01
CA PHE A 76 12.84 10.41 11.72
C PHE A 76 13.34 10.28 10.29
N SER A 77 13.43 11.40 9.59
CA SER A 77 14.05 11.47 8.27
C SER A 77 15.57 11.28 8.35
N PRO A 78 16.25 10.90 7.25
CA PRO A 78 17.72 10.82 7.25
C PRO A 78 18.40 12.14 7.63
N LYS A 79 17.74 13.29 7.39
CA LYS A 79 18.24 14.62 7.79
C LYS A 79 18.19 14.81 9.31
N GLN A 80 17.14 14.32 9.96
CA GLN A 80 17.02 14.36 11.42
C GLN A 80 17.99 13.39 12.07
N ILE A 81 18.11 12.15 11.57
CA ILE A 81 19.13 11.18 12.04
C ILE A 81 20.54 11.77 11.90
N LYS A 82 20.83 12.43 10.77
CA LYS A 82 22.10 13.13 10.55
C LYS A 82 22.39 14.16 11.65
N LYS A 83 21.39 14.96 12.03
CA LYS A 83 21.51 15.98 13.07
C LYS A 83 21.68 15.34 14.46
N GLU A 84 20.84 14.36 14.77
CA GLU A 84 20.81 13.66 16.06
C GLU A 84 22.14 12.97 16.38
N PHE A 85 22.71 12.27 15.39
CA PHE A 85 23.97 11.53 15.54
C PHE A 85 25.19 12.33 15.05
N ASN A 86 25.03 13.64 14.80
CA ASN A 86 26.07 14.55 14.31
C ASN A 86 26.90 13.99 13.13
N LEU A 87 26.23 13.35 12.17
CA LEU A 87 26.88 12.66 11.07
C LEU A 87 27.26 13.64 9.96
N LYS A 88 28.52 13.63 9.50
CA LYS A 88 28.98 14.45 8.36
C LYS A 88 28.86 13.72 7.02
N VAL A 89 27.71 13.10 6.75
CA VAL A 89 27.49 12.31 5.52
C VAL A 89 26.25 12.73 4.73
N SER A 90 26.13 12.21 3.50
CA SER A 90 24.97 12.41 2.64
C SER A 90 23.80 11.48 3.00
N ARG A 91 22.58 11.87 2.63
CA ARG A 91 21.37 11.05 2.82
C ARG A 91 21.51 9.61 2.26
N PRO A 92 22.01 9.39 1.03
CA PRO A 92 22.20 8.03 0.51
C PRO A 92 23.14 7.18 1.37
N THR A 93 24.14 7.79 2.00
CA THR A 93 25.11 7.08 2.86
C THR A 93 24.43 6.53 4.11
N ILE A 94 23.54 7.30 4.74
CA ILE A 94 22.74 6.87 5.89
C ILE A 94 21.80 5.71 5.49
N LEU A 95 21.11 5.85 4.37
CA LEU A 95 20.19 4.81 3.88
C LEU A 95 20.93 3.50 3.56
N LYS A 96 22.07 3.59 2.87
CA LYS A 96 22.92 2.42 2.60
C LYS A 96 23.43 1.79 3.89
N ALA A 97 23.76 2.59 4.92
CA ALA A 97 24.22 2.08 6.20
C ALA A 97 23.14 1.29 6.94
N LEU A 98 21.92 1.83 7.03
CA LEU A 98 20.77 1.15 7.64
C LEU A 98 20.36 -0.11 6.85
N ALA A 99 20.40 -0.05 5.52
CA ALA A 99 20.06 -1.18 4.65
C ALA A 99 20.98 -2.39 4.87
N ARG A 100 22.25 -2.20 5.26
CA ARG A 100 23.16 -3.31 5.62
C ARG A 100 22.65 -4.13 6.80
N PHE A 101 21.88 -3.51 7.69
CA PHE A 101 21.24 -4.14 8.84
C PHE A 101 19.77 -4.51 8.56
N GLY A 102 19.34 -4.44 7.29
CA GLY A 102 17.98 -4.79 6.87
C GLY A 102 16.92 -3.73 7.15
N TYR A 103 17.29 -2.54 7.62
CA TYR A 103 16.35 -1.46 7.92
C TYR A 103 16.09 -0.57 6.71
N HIS A 104 14.80 -0.43 6.37
CA HIS A 104 14.34 0.42 5.29
C HIS A 104 13.14 1.25 5.74
N TYR A 105 12.88 2.36 5.02
CA TYR A 105 11.67 3.14 5.26
C TYR A 105 10.46 2.41 4.69
N HIS A 106 9.47 2.13 5.54
CA HIS A 106 8.20 1.53 5.16
C HIS A 106 7.04 2.40 5.62
N VAL A 107 5.89 2.22 4.99
CA VAL A 107 4.64 2.78 5.49
C VAL A 107 4.23 2.00 6.77
N PRO A 108 3.83 2.69 7.87
CA PRO A 108 3.31 2.04 9.07
C PRO A 108 2.09 1.17 8.74
N ASP A 109 1.90 0.09 9.49
CA ASP A 109 0.62 -0.61 9.42
C ASP A 109 -0.42 0.15 10.26
N CYS A 110 -1.66 0.21 9.75
CA CYS A 110 -2.81 0.82 10.42
C CYS A 110 -4.01 -0.11 10.46
N LYS A 111 -3.88 -1.39 10.04
CA LYS A 111 -5.04 -2.27 9.95
C LYS A 111 -5.42 -2.81 11.34
N PRO A 112 -6.64 -2.56 11.86
CA PRO A 112 -7.16 -3.39 12.93
C PRO A 112 -7.15 -4.83 12.43
N GLY A 113 -6.65 -5.78 13.24
CA GLY A 113 -6.57 -7.17 12.84
C GLY A 113 -7.96 -7.68 12.43
N THR A 114 -8.11 -8.17 11.20
CA THR A 114 -9.38 -8.75 10.73
C THR A 114 -9.71 -9.96 11.60
N SER A 115 -10.88 -9.93 12.25
CA SER A 115 -11.33 -11.05 13.10
C SER A 115 -11.44 -12.35 12.29
N ALA A 116 -11.28 -13.51 12.95
CA ALA A 116 -11.45 -14.81 12.30
C ALA A 116 -12.84 -14.95 11.64
N LYS A 117 -13.88 -14.38 12.28
CA LYS A 117 -15.24 -14.30 11.74
C LYS A 117 -15.29 -13.54 10.41
N ASN A 118 -14.68 -12.35 10.34
CA ASN A 118 -14.70 -11.56 9.11
C ASN A 118 -13.92 -12.26 8.00
N ARG A 119 -12.77 -12.87 8.31
CA ARG A 119 -12.01 -13.68 7.35
C ARG A 119 -12.86 -14.83 6.79
N LEU A 120 -13.59 -15.55 7.65
CA LEU A 120 -14.49 -16.61 7.18
C LEU A 120 -15.55 -16.08 6.22
N LEU A 121 -16.17 -14.93 6.53
CA LEU A 121 -17.17 -14.31 5.65
C LEU A 121 -16.57 -13.85 4.31
N CYS A 122 -15.38 -13.24 4.32
CA CYS A 122 -14.65 -12.91 3.09
C CYS A 122 -14.34 -14.15 2.26
N TRP A 123 -13.97 -15.25 2.93
CA TRP A 123 -13.66 -16.51 2.26
C TRP A 123 -14.90 -17.11 1.61
N ILE A 124 -16.01 -17.19 2.33
CA ILE A 124 -17.31 -17.66 1.81
C ILE A 124 -17.72 -16.82 0.61
N PHE A 125 -17.66 -15.49 0.73
CA PHE A 125 -17.97 -14.58 -0.38
C PHE A 125 -17.08 -14.84 -1.60
N SER A 126 -15.78 -15.06 -1.39
CA SER A 126 -14.84 -15.36 -2.48
C SER A 126 -15.11 -16.70 -3.14
N ILE A 127 -15.58 -17.71 -2.40
CA ILE A 127 -15.98 -19.01 -2.93
C ILE A 127 -17.31 -18.88 -3.68
N ALA A 128 -18.26 -18.10 -3.19
CA ALA A 128 -19.57 -17.95 -3.84
C ALA A 128 -19.51 -17.15 -5.16
N ASN A 129 -18.44 -16.37 -5.36
CA ASN A 129 -18.31 -15.46 -6.50
C ASN A 129 -17.07 -15.71 -7.37
N TRP A 130 -16.42 -16.87 -7.22
CA TRP A 130 -15.15 -17.18 -7.88
C TRP A 130 -15.23 -17.30 -9.40
N ASP A 131 -16.39 -17.71 -9.91
CA ASP A 131 -16.70 -17.98 -11.31
C ASP A 131 -17.44 -16.82 -11.97
N ARG A 132 -17.68 -15.73 -11.24
CA ARG A 132 -18.35 -14.54 -11.77
C ARG A 132 -17.49 -13.93 -12.89
N PRO A 133 -18.04 -13.79 -14.11
CA PRO A 133 -17.32 -13.26 -15.25
C PRO A 133 -17.03 -11.76 -15.08
N LEU A 134 -16.07 -11.24 -15.83
CA LEU A 134 -15.65 -9.84 -15.72
C LEU A 134 -16.81 -8.84 -15.92
N TRP A 135 -17.71 -9.10 -16.87
CA TRP A 135 -18.87 -8.24 -17.13
C TRP A 135 -19.78 -8.08 -15.91
N TYR A 136 -19.86 -9.11 -15.04
CA TYR A 136 -20.65 -9.04 -13.81
C TYR A 136 -20.09 -7.94 -12.88
N TRP A 137 -18.77 -7.92 -12.69
CA TRP A 137 -18.08 -6.93 -11.87
C TRP A 137 -18.14 -5.52 -12.47
N ARG A 138 -18.17 -5.42 -13.80
CA ARG A 138 -18.34 -4.15 -14.53
C ARG A 138 -19.74 -3.54 -14.37
N ASN A 139 -20.75 -4.35 -14.03
CA ASN A 139 -22.09 -3.88 -13.72
C ASN A 139 -22.27 -3.46 -12.25
N GLY A 140 -21.29 -3.72 -11.38
CA GLY A 140 -21.31 -3.28 -9.99
C GLY A 140 -21.17 -1.76 -9.86
N ILE A 141 -22.02 -1.15 -9.05
CA ILE A 141 -21.96 0.24 -8.62
C ILE A 141 -21.27 0.26 -7.26
N TYR A 142 -20.00 0.64 -7.25
CA TYR A 142 -19.19 0.65 -6.05
C TYR A 142 -19.32 2.02 -5.39
N THR A 143 -19.84 2.03 -4.17
CA THR A 143 -20.09 3.27 -3.41
C THR A 143 -19.41 3.19 -2.06
N ASP A 144 -18.98 4.34 -1.55
CA ASP A 144 -18.34 4.43 -0.24
C ASP A 144 -18.20 5.90 0.19
N GLU A 145 -17.98 6.11 1.48
CA GLU A 145 -17.62 7.42 2.04
C GLU A 145 -16.12 7.51 2.34
N THR A 146 -15.53 8.67 2.07
CA THR A 146 -14.17 8.98 2.50
C THR A 146 -14.13 10.21 3.39
N ILE A 147 -13.26 10.15 4.41
CA ILE A 147 -12.91 11.30 5.24
C ILE A 147 -11.52 11.80 4.84
N ALA A 148 -11.41 13.11 4.63
CA ALA A 148 -10.14 13.83 4.49
C ALA A 148 -10.00 14.85 5.63
N CYS A 149 -8.82 14.90 6.25
CA CYS A 149 -8.53 15.80 7.37
C CYS A 149 -7.68 16.99 6.92
N THR A 150 -7.82 18.13 7.61
CA THR A 150 -7.07 19.35 7.27
C THR A 150 -5.56 19.21 7.45
N ASP A 151 -5.13 18.27 8.28
CA ASP A 151 -3.73 17.96 8.58
C ASP A 151 -3.21 16.77 7.75
N MET A 152 -3.77 16.51 6.56
CA MET A 152 -3.31 15.47 5.63
C MET A 152 -1.84 15.68 5.23
N LEU A 153 -0.93 15.29 6.12
CA LEU A 153 0.51 15.31 5.95
C LEU A 153 0.92 14.16 5.03
N ARG A 154 2.14 14.25 4.48
CA ARG A 154 2.76 13.13 3.74
C ARG A 154 2.63 11.86 4.56
N ARG A 155 2.25 10.77 3.87
CA ARG A 155 2.20 9.42 4.47
C ARG A 155 3.55 9.16 5.13
N GLN A 156 3.52 9.14 6.46
CA GLN A 156 4.73 9.00 7.27
C GLN A 156 5.35 7.65 6.96
N ARG A 157 6.68 7.61 6.81
CA ARG A 157 7.41 6.35 6.67
C ARG A 157 8.27 6.19 7.90
N LEU A 158 8.33 4.97 8.40
CA LEU A 158 9.14 4.60 9.54
C LEU A 158 10.22 3.61 9.14
N LEU A 159 11.34 3.64 9.86
CA LEU A 159 12.40 2.65 9.76
C LEU A 159 11.97 1.35 10.42
N ARG A 160 11.98 0.27 9.65
CA ARG A 160 11.80 -1.09 10.17
C ARG A 160 12.55 -2.11 9.34
N ALA A 161 12.88 -3.24 9.96
CA ALA A 161 13.39 -4.41 9.28
C ALA A 161 12.26 -5.32 8.78
N ARG A 162 12.60 -6.29 7.92
CA ARG A 162 11.66 -7.34 7.49
C ARG A 162 11.22 -8.14 8.72
N GLY A 163 9.91 -8.36 8.87
CA GLY A 163 9.33 -9.08 10.03
C GLY A 163 8.89 -8.16 11.18
N GLU A 164 9.41 -6.94 11.28
CA GLU A 164 9.00 -5.97 12.32
C GLU A 164 7.61 -5.33 12.09
N ARG A 165 6.90 -5.75 11.03
CA ARG A 165 5.65 -5.13 10.58
C ARG A 165 4.60 -5.00 11.68
N GLN A 166 4.50 -5.98 12.57
CA GLN A 166 3.50 -6.04 13.65
C GLN A 166 4.03 -5.56 15.01
N ARG A 167 5.26 -5.03 15.08
CA ARG A 167 5.75 -4.47 16.35
C ARG A 167 4.97 -3.22 16.70
N LEU A 168 4.68 -3.02 17.99
CA LEU A 168 3.91 -1.87 18.48
C LEU A 168 4.58 -0.53 18.15
N ASP A 169 5.92 -0.48 18.16
CA ASP A 169 6.70 0.69 17.74
C ASP A 169 6.72 0.90 16.22
N CYS A 170 6.19 -0.04 15.43
CA CYS A 170 6.03 0.04 13.98
C CYS A 170 4.56 0.22 13.53
N ILE A 171 3.63 0.38 14.48
CA ILE A 171 2.21 0.60 14.24
C ILE A 171 1.88 2.06 14.58
N GLN A 172 1.19 2.73 13.66
CA GLN A 172 0.69 4.08 13.92
C GLN A 172 -0.63 3.98 14.69
N PHE A 173 -0.63 4.34 15.97
CA PHE A 173 -1.86 4.49 16.74
C PHE A 173 -2.60 5.76 16.33
N THR A 174 -3.90 5.63 16.01
CA THR A 174 -4.78 6.76 15.74
C THR A 174 -5.60 7.06 16.98
N PHE A 175 -5.31 8.18 17.64
CA PHE A 175 -6.17 8.73 18.70
C PHE A 175 -7.15 9.73 18.09
N HIS A 176 -8.33 9.87 18.71
CA HIS A 176 -9.34 10.85 18.30
C HIS A 176 -8.78 12.26 18.50
N SER A 177 -8.30 12.86 17.43
CA SER A 177 -7.80 14.22 17.44
C SER A 177 -8.91 15.21 17.10
N GLY A 178 -8.83 16.43 17.65
CA GLY A 178 -9.80 17.52 17.42
C GLY A 178 -9.73 18.14 16.03
N HIS A 179 -9.44 17.36 14.98
CA HIS A 179 -9.24 17.86 13.63
C HIS A 179 -10.56 18.14 12.91
N LYS A 180 -10.54 19.18 12.07
CA LYS A 180 -11.63 19.43 11.12
C LYS A 180 -11.46 18.46 9.94
N SER A 181 -12.56 17.85 9.53
CA SER A 181 -12.57 16.88 8.45
C SER A 181 -13.73 17.13 7.50
N VAL A 182 -13.53 16.71 6.26
CA VAL A 182 -14.54 16.70 5.20
C VAL A 182 -14.89 15.25 4.92
N MET A 183 -16.17 14.92 4.97
CA MET A 183 -16.69 13.64 4.52
C MET A 183 -17.29 13.81 3.12
N ALA A 184 -16.87 12.97 2.21
CA ALA A 184 -17.39 12.93 0.85
C ALA A 184 -17.89 11.52 0.52
N TRP A 185 -18.86 11.44 -0.37
CA TRP A 185 -19.41 10.21 -0.94
C TRP A 185 -19.27 10.26 -2.46
N ALA A 186 -19.04 9.11 -3.08
CA ALA A 186 -19.16 8.96 -4.52
C ALA A 186 -19.55 7.53 -4.90
N ALA A 187 -19.90 7.36 -6.17
CA ALA A 187 -20.14 6.08 -6.81
C ALA A 187 -19.29 5.95 -8.08
N ILE A 188 -18.75 4.75 -8.29
CA ILE A 188 -18.03 4.39 -9.51
C ILE A 188 -18.60 3.10 -10.12
N ARG A 189 -18.57 3.01 -11.44
CA ARG A 189 -18.88 1.80 -12.21
C ARG A 189 -17.95 1.77 -13.42
N TYR A 190 -17.84 0.63 -14.09
CA TYR A 190 -17.10 0.59 -15.35
C TYR A 190 -17.64 1.64 -16.33
N ASN A 191 -16.76 2.48 -16.87
CA ASN A 191 -17.06 3.65 -17.69
C ASN A 191 -17.94 4.73 -17.03
N TYR A 192 -17.96 4.81 -15.70
CA TYR A 192 -18.77 5.80 -14.99
C TYR A 192 -18.12 6.27 -13.68
N LYS A 193 -18.19 7.58 -13.45
CA LYS A 193 -17.73 8.28 -12.24
C LYS A 193 -18.83 9.28 -11.88
N SER A 194 -19.41 9.18 -10.69
CA SER A 194 -20.34 10.21 -10.21
C SER A 194 -19.60 11.50 -9.89
N GLU A 195 -20.35 12.58 -9.66
CA GLU A 195 -19.80 13.74 -8.96
C GLU A 195 -19.37 13.37 -7.53
N LEU A 196 -18.43 14.15 -6.97
CA LEU A 196 -18.01 14.00 -5.57
C LEU A 196 -18.96 14.79 -4.67
N TYR A 197 -19.74 14.09 -3.86
CA TYR A 197 -20.73 14.72 -2.99
C TYR A 197 -20.18 14.95 -1.59
N PHE A 198 -20.19 16.20 -1.13
CA PHE A 198 -19.86 16.51 0.26
C PHE A 198 -21.08 16.37 1.15
N VAL A 199 -20.95 15.48 2.14
CA VAL A 199 -22.04 15.14 3.05
C VAL A 199 -22.33 16.29 3.99
N SER A 200 -23.60 16.67 4.11
CA SER A 200 -24.03 17.70 5.07
C SER A 200 -24.26 17.09 6.45
N TYR A 201 -23.73 17.77 7.47
CA TYR A 201 -23.97 17.45 8.89
C TYR A 201 -25.14 18.23 9.49
N GLU A 202 -25.81 19.09 8.74
CA GLU A 202 -26.91 19.91 9.24
C GLU A 202 -28.08 19.06 9.79
N GLY A 203 -28.77 19.57 10.82
CA GLY A 203 -29.87 18.89 11.53
C GLY A 203 -29.48 18.27 12.88
N GLU A 204 -30.44 17.62 13.54
CA GLU A 204 -30.26 17.04 14.88
C GLU A 204 -29.28 15.84 14.91
N GLY A 205 -28.41 15.80 15.93
CA GLY A 205 -27.48 14.71 16.21
C GLY A 205 -26.02 14.96 15.81
N LYS A 206 -25.08 14.33 16.52
CA LYS A 206 -23.64 14.40 16.23
C LYS A 206 -23.27 13.45 15.09
N GLY A 207 -22.72 13.99 13.99
CA GLY A 207 -22.15 13.22 12.88
C GLY A 207 -23.13 12.87 11.76
N PHE A 208 -22.67 12.01 10.84
CA PHE A 208 -23.47 11.49 9.73
C PHE A 208 -24.22 10.24 10.23
N THR A 209 -25.55 10.31 10.23
CA THR A 209 -26.40 9.27 10.81
C THR A 209 -27.06 8.44 9.71
N GLN A 210 -27.65 7.31 10.08
CA GLN A 210 -28.43 6.47 9.18
C GLN A 210 -29.56 7.24 8.49
N GLN A 211 -30.22 8.18 9.19
CA GLN A 211 -31.27 9.03 8.62
C GLN A 211 -30.71 10.00 7.57
N LYS A 212 -29.53 10.60 7.84
CA LYS A 212 -28.86 11.48 6.87
C LYS A 212 -28.42 10.69 5.63
N TYR A 213 -27.89 9.49 5.81
CA TYR A 213 -27.55 8.58 4.70
C TYR A 213 -28.78 8.21 3.85
N ALA A 214 -29.87 7.80 4.51
CA ALA A 214 -31.13 7.51 3.85
C ALA A 214 -31.64 8.68 2.98
N LYS A 215 -31.64 9.90 3.54
CA LYS A 215 -32.16 11.09 2.84
C LYS A 215 -31.24 11.60 1.74
N GLN A 216 -29.95 11.78 2.05
CA GLN A 216 -29.00 12.42 1.13
C GLN A 216 -28.51 11.46 0.04
N ILE A 217 -28.24 10.20 0.40
CA ILE A 217 -27.60 9.24 -0.51
C ILE A 217 -28.64 8.31 -1.14
N LEU A 218 -29.42 7.59 -0.32
CA LEU A 218 -30.35 6.59 -0.87
C LEU A 218 -31.50 7.22 -1.64
N GLN A 219 -32.15 8.26 -1.11
CA GLN A 219 -33.26 8.95 -1.78
C GLN A 219 -32.81 10.03 -2.77
N GLY A 220 -31.53 10.42 -2.72
CA GLY A 220 -30.93 11.39 -3.62
C GLY A 220 -30.06 10.69 -4.67
N LEU A 221 -28.75 10.90 -4.57
CA LEU A 221 -27.77 10.54 -5.59
C LEU A 221 -27.83 9.08 -6.03
N LEU A 222 -27.93 8.13 -5.10
CA LEU A 222 -27.91 6.72 -5.46
C LEU A 222 -29.20 6.31 -6.19
N LYS A 223 -30.34 6.89 -5.82
CA LYS A 223 -31.59 6.69 -6.54
C LYS A 223 -31.48 7.21 -7.97
N GLU A 224 -30.98 8.45 -8.15
CA GLU A 224 -30.82 9.06 -9.48
C GLU A 224 -29.92 8.21 -10.39
N ILE A 225 -28.82 7.68 -9.85
CA ILE A 225 -27.92 6.77 -10.57
C ILE A 225 -28.66 5.51 -11.05
N PHE A 226 -29.49 4.89 -10.20
CA PHE A 226 -30.24 3.70 -10.59
C PHE A 226 -31.34 4.02 -11.61
N GLU A 227 -32.06 5.12 -11.44
CA GLU A 227 -33.09 5.58 -12.40
C GLU A 227 -32.48 5.83 -13.79
N ASP A 228 -31.31 6.46 -13.85
CA ASP A 228 -30.61 6.69 -15.13
C ASP A 228 -30.15 5.40 -15.80
N LEU A 229 -29.73 4.41 -15.02
CA LEU A 229 -29.31 3.11 -15.54
C LEU A 229 -30.50 2.27 -16.06
N GLU A 230 -31.68 2.43 -15.48
CA GLU A 230 -32.90 1.73 -15.88
C GLU A 230 -33.51 2.28 -17.18
N LYS A 231 -33.29 3.56 -17.51
CA LYS A 231 -33.71 4.17 -18.79
C LYS A 231 -33.14 3.44 -20.02
N GLY A 232 -32.03 2.70 -19.87
CA GLY A 232 -31.33 2.02 -20.96
C GLY A 232 -31.89 0.65 -21.42
N TYR A 233 -33.14 0.32 -21.11
CA TYR A 233 -33.79 -0.98 -21.46
C TYR A 233 -33.00 -2.23 -21.03
N LYS A 234 -32.27 -2.18 -19.90
CA LYS A 234 -31.57 -3.36 -19.38
C LYS A 234 -32.50 -4.19 -18.50
N THR A 235 -32.27 -5.50 -18.48
CA THR A 235 -33.02 -6.43 -17.63
C THR A 235 -33.00 -5.99 -16.16
N PRO A 236 -34.13 -6.02 -15.44
CA PRO A 236 -34.16 -5.75 -14.01
C PRO A 236 -33.12 -6.58 -13.25
N GLY A 237 -32.38 -5.94 -12.35
CA GLY A 237 -31.33 -6.60 -11.57
C GLY A 237 -29.99 -6.80 -12.27
N THR A 238 -29.80 -6.22 -13.47
CA THR A 238 -28.50 -6.14 -14.18
C THR A 238 -27.45 -5.43 -13.33
N TYR A 239 -27.85 -4.32 -12.69
CA TYR A 239 -26.99 -3.51 -11.85
C TYR A 239 -27.26 -3.78 -10.38
N TRP A 240 -26.23 -3.58 -9.56
CA TRP A 240 -26.27 -3.75 -8.12
C TRP A 240 -25.27 -2.81 -7.46
N CYS A 241 -25.54 -2.40 -6.22
CA CYS A 241 -24.64 -1.55 -5.45
C CYS A 241 -23.87 -2.33 -4.38
N VAL A 242 -22.63 -1.89 -4.17
CA VAL A 242 -21.81 -2.21 -3.01
C VAL A 242 -21.93 -1.08 -2.02
N GLU A 243 -22.35 -1.44 -0.82
CA GLU A 243 -22.25 -0.62 0.38
C GLU A 243 -21.46 -1.44 1.39
N ASP A 244 -20.67 -0.79 2.25
CA ASP A 244 -20.00 -1.50 3.30
C ASP A 244 -20.99 -1.94 4.40
N ASN A 245 -20.53 -2.70 5.39
CA ASN A 245 -21.37 -3.13 6.52
C ASN A 245 -21.35 -2.13 7.68
N SER A 246 -21.09 -0.85 7.41
CA SER A 246 -21.18 0.23 8.38
C SER A 246 -22.59 0.30 8.94
N ARG A 247 -22.68 0.70 10.22
CA ARG A 247 -23.95 0.89 10.92
C ARG A 247 -24.83 1.91 10.19
N MET A 248 -24.24 2.85 9.45
CA MET A 248 -24.96 3.90 8.72
C MET A 248 -25.79 3.35 7.56
N HIS A 249 -25.36 2.27 6.89
CA HIS A 249 -26.14 1.67 5.81
C HIS A 249 -27.37 0.90 6.32
N GLY A 250 -27.42 0.58 7.62
CA GLY A 250 -28.63 0.03 8.22
C GLY A 250 -29.08 -1.32 7.65
N LYS A 251 -28.14 -2.16 7.21
CA LYS A 251 -28.41 -3.48 6.59
C LYS A 251 -29.16 -4.44 7.53
N LYS A 252 -29.00 -4.26 8.85
CA LYS A 252 -29.75 -5.02 9.85
C LYS A 252 -30.92 -4.21 10.35
N ASP A 253 -32.10 -4.82 10.29
CA ASP A 253 -33.29 -4.29 10.93
C ASP A 253 -33.14 -4.44 12.44
N THR A 254 -33.33 -3.32 13.15
CA THR A 254 -33.32 -3.25 14.60
C THR A 254 -34.54 -2.49 15.05
N VAL A 255 -35.03 -2.76 16.26
CA VAL A 255 -36.15 -2.01 16.87
C VAL A 255 -35.90 -0.50 16.80
N ARG A 256 -34.64 -0.07 16.96
CA ARG A 256 -34.25 1.35 16.95
C ARG A 256 -34.26 2.00 15.56
N ASN A 257 -33.83 1.30 14.51
CA ASN A 257 -33.74 1.87 13.16
C ASN A 257 -34.95 1.56 12.27
N LYS A 258 -35.86 0.69 12.72
CA LYS A 258 -37.10 0.29 12.04
C LYS A 258 -36.91 -0.11 10.56
N GLY A 259 -35.72 -0.62 10.22
CA GLY A 259 -35.38 -0.98 8.84
C GLY A 259 -35.43 0.16 7.83
N ILE A 260 -35.26 1.42 8.26
CA ILE A 260 -35.50 2.61 7.43
C ILE A 260 -34.75 2.58 6.08
N CYS A 261 -33.47 2.18 6.08
CA CYS A 261 -32.67 2.12 4.84
C CYS A 261 -33.08 0.96 3.95
N ASN A 262 -33.46 -0.20 4.52
CA ASN A 262 -33.93 -1.34 3.74
C ASN A 262 -35.26 -1.01 3.05
N GLY A 263 -36.19 -0.38 3.76
CA GLY A 263 -37.44 0.11 3.16
C GLY A 263 -37.22 1.15 2.06
N ILE A 264 -36.24 2.04 2.22
CA ILE A 264 -35.91 3.04 1.20
C ILE A 264 -35.24 2.41 -0.03
N ARG A 265 -34.33 1.44 0.14
CA ARG A 265 -33.73 0.72 -0.98
C ARG A 265 -34.78 0.06 -1.86
N ILE A 266 -35.76 -0.60 -1.23
CA ILE A 266 -36.90 -1.21 -1.94
C ILE A 266 -37.69 -0.14 -2.70
N LYS A 267 -38.06 0.97 -2.03
CA LYS A 267 -38.82 2.07 -2.65
C LYS A 267 -38.08 2.74 -3.81
N CYS A 268 -36.75 2.79 -3.77
CA CYS A 268 -35.92 3.43 -4.79
C CYS A 268 -35.36 2.43 -5.81
N HIS A 269 -35.81 1.17 -5.80
CA HIS A 269 -35.31 0.09 -6.68
C HIS A 269 -33.79 -0.13 -6.62
N ILE A 270 -33.17 0.19 -5.48
CA ILE A 270 -31.73 0.02 -5.26
C ILE A 270 -31.45 -1.43 -4.86
N LYS A 271 -30.92 -2.20 -5.80
CA LYS A 271 -30.46 -3.57 -5.55
C LYS A 271 -29.09 -3.56 -4.90
N SER A 272 -28.99 -3.95 -3.64
CA SER A 272 -27.70 -4.20 -2.99
C SER A 272 -27.35 -5.69 -2.96
N ILE A 273 -26.05 -6.00 -3.00
CA ILE A 273 -25.57 -7.36 -2.73
C ILE A 273 -25.05 -7.50 -1.29
N ASP A 274 -25.00 -8.75 -0.82
CA ASP A 274 -24.35 -9.08 0.44
C ASP A 274 -22.84 -8.96 0.28
N TRP A 275 -22.27 -7.89 0.82
CA TRP A 275 -20.84 -7.63 0.79
C TRP A 275 -20.16 -8.13 2.06
N PRO A 276 -18.95 -8.73 2.00
CA PRO A 276 -18.26 -9.19 3.18
C PRO A 276 -17.82 -8.01 4.07
N PRO A 277 -17.95 -8.12 5.41
CA PRO A 277 -17.59 -7.04 6.31
C PRO A 277 -16.08 -6.75 6.27
N GLN A 278 -15.70 -5.49 6.51
CA GLN A 278 -14.29 -5.06 6.63
C GLN A 278 -13.40 -5.54 5.48
N SER A 279 -13.91 -5.46 4.25
CA SER A 279 -13.22 -5.90 3.03
C SER A 279 -12.89 -4.73 2.10
N PRO A 280 -12.12 -3.72 2.56
CA PRO A 280 -11.76 -2.58 1.70
C PRO A 280 -10.96 -3.04 0.47
N ASP A 281 -10.14 -4.08 0.65
CA ASP A 281 -9.39 -4.78 -0.39
C ASP A 281 -10.26 -5.31 -1.57
N LEU A 282 -11.58 -5.50 -1.37
CA LEU A 282 -12.51 -5.96 -2.39
C LEU A 282 -13.31 -4.82 -3.05
N ASN A 283 -13.38 -3.63 -2.45
CA ASN A 283 -14.17 -2.52 -2.99
C ASN A 283 -13.26 -1.57 -3.81
N PRO A 284 -13.34 -1.53 -5.16
CA PRO A 284 -12.44 -0.74 -5.99
C PRO A 284 -12.41 0.76 -5.65
N ILE A 285 -13.50 1.33 -5.13
CA ILE A 285 -13.55 2.76 -4.78
C ILE A 285 -12.58 3.11 -3.64
N GLU A 286 -12.25 2.17 -2.76
CA GLU A 286 -11.24 2.36 -1.72
C GLU A 286 -9.85 2.63 -2.32
N ASN A 287 -9.53 2.01 -3.46
CA ASN A 287 -8.31 2.32 -4.19
C ASN A 287 -8.35 3.73 -4.79
N ILE A 288 -9.51 4.15 -5.30
CA ILE A 288 -9.71 5.52 -5.80
C ILE A 288 -9.52 6.53 -4.66
N TRP A 289 -10.05 6.24 -3.46
CA TRP A 289 -9.80 7.06 -2.28
C TRP A 289 -8.32 7.14 -1.90
N GLN A 290 -7.57 6.04 -2.03
CA GLN A 290 -6.12 6.07 -1.82
C GLN A 290 -5.41 6.97 -2.85
N VAL A 291 -5.80 6.92 -4.12
CA VAL A 291 -5.26 7.79 -5.18
C VAL A 291 -5.59 9.25 -4.86
N LEU A 292 -6.85 9.58 -4.58
CA LEU A 292 -7.31 10.92 -4.21
C LEU A 292 -6.52 11.47 -3.01
N LYS A 293 -6.40 10.69 -1.94
CA LYS A 293 -5.65 11.08 -0.74
C LYS A 293 -4.16 11.26 -1.02
N GLN A 294 -3.59 10.50 -1.96
CA GLN A 294 -2.20 10.65 -2.36
C GLN A 294 -1.97 11.95 -3.16
N LEU A 295 -2.89 12.29 -4.07
CA LEU A 295 -2.85 13.53 -4.84
C LEU A 295 -3.01 14.75 -3.94
N LEU A 296 -3.96 14.72 -2.98
CA LEU A 296 -4.09 15.77 -1.95
C LEU A 296 -2.78 15.99 -1.19
N ARG A 297 -2.13 14.91 -0.73
CA ARG A 297 -0.85 15.02 -0.01
C ARG A 297 0.28 15.58 -0.87
N ASN A 298 0.20 15.44 -2.20
CA ASN A 298 1.20 15.96 -3.11
C ASN A 298 1.07 17.48 -3.32
N ARG A 299 -0.14 18.04 -3.17
CA ARG A 299 -0.40 19.50 -3.28
C ARG A 299 0.28 20.33 -2.19
N LYS A 300 0.52 19.77 -1.00
CA LYS A 300 1.30 20.38 0.10
C LYS A 300 1.02 21.88 0.35
N PRO A 301 -0.19 22.27 0.76
CA PRO A 301 -0.45 23.67 1.10
C PRO A 301 0.46 24.12 2.26
N ALA A 302 0.99 25.34 2.14
CA ALA A 302 1.82 25.94 3.19
C ALA A 302 0.95 26.20 4.44
N GLY A 303 1.30 25.57 5.57
CA GLY A 303 0.54 25.68 6.82
C GLY A 303 -0.59 24.66 7.00
N GLY A 304 -0.74 23.69 6.08
CA GLY A 304 -1.83 22.71 6.12
C GLY A 304 -3.05 23.17 5.33
N TRP A 305 -4.11 22.35 5.28
CA TRP A 305 -5.32 22.68 4.54
C TRP A 305 -6.28 23.51 5.39
N LYS A 306 -6.89 24.56 4.81
CA LYS A 306 -8.18 25.05 5.33
C LYS A 306 -9.31 24.15 4.84
N LEU A 307 -10.45 24.14 5.54
CA LEU A 307 -11.55 23.23 5.24
C LEU A 307 -12.12 23.44 3.83
N GLU A 308 -12.34 24.70 3.43
CA GLU A 308 -12.87 25.03 2.11
C GLU A 308 -11.85 24.78 1.00
N GLU A 309 -10.58 25.12 1.23
CA GLU A 309 -9.48 24.80 0.31
C GLU A 309 -9.35 23.27 0.10
N LEU A 310 -9.58 22.47 1.15
CA LEU A 310 -9.58 21.01 1.07
C LEU A 310 -10.74 20.49 0.21
N LYS A 311 -11.95 21.03 0.38
CA LYS A 311 -13.11 20.66 -0.45
C LYS A 311 -12.86 20.97 -1.92
N VAL A 312 -12.42 22.19 -2.22
CA VAL A 312 -12.11 22.62 -3.60
C VAL A 312 -11.04 21.71 -4.21
N ALA A 313 -9.97 21.42 -3.47
CA ALA A 313 -8.94 20.51 -3.97
C ALA A 313 -9.42 19.07 -4.14
N MET A 314 -10.30 18.57 -3.27
CA MET A 314 -10.92 17.25 -3.43
C MET A 314 -11.77 17.17 -4.69
N GLN A 315 -12.60 18.17 -4.96
CA GLN A 315 -13.40 18.26 -6.19
C GLN A 315 -12.54 18.34 -7.43
N ASP A 316 -11.54 19.22 -7.43
CA ASP A 316 -10.64 19.41 -8.56
C ASP A 316 -9.84 18.14 -8.89
N ILE A 317 -9.30 17.44 -7.88
CA ILE A 317 -8.65 16.13 -8.09
C ILE A 317 -9.64 15.12 -8.66
N TRP A 318 -10.83 15.04 -8.06
CA TRP A 318 -11.83 14.06 -8.46
C TRP A 318 -12.25 14.26 -9.91
N GLU A 319 -12.51 15.49 -10.32
CA GLU A 319 -12.97 15.80 -11.67
C GLU A 319 -11.84 15.67 -12.69
N ASN A 320 -10.71 16.33 -12.44
CA ASN A 320 -9.68 16.58 -13.45
C ASN A 320 -8.53 15.56 -13.44
N GLU A 321 -8.22 14.92 -12.30
CA GLU A 321 -7.07 14.02 -12.18
C GLU A 321 -7.48 12.53 -12.13
N ILE A 322 -8.65 12.21 -11.58
CA ILE A 322 -9.14 10.83 -11.51
C ILE A 322 -9.79 10.43 -12.84
N SER A 323 -8.95 9.85 -13.71
CA SER A 323 -9.36 9.24 -14.97
C SER A 323 -10.22 7.99 -14.78
N ILE A 324 -11.32 7.91 -15.53
CA ILE A 324 -12.17 6.72 -15.62
C ILE A 324 -11.36 5.53 -16.13
N GLU A 325 -10.60 5.69 -17.21
CA GLU A 325 -9.86 4.59 -17.82
C GLU A 325 -8.70 4.11 -16.93
N ARG A 326 -7.83 5.04 -16.52
CA ARG A 326 -6.58 4.67 -15.81
C ARG A 326 -6.79 4.25 -14.37
N HIS A 327 -7.83 4.77 -13.71
CA HIS A 327 -8.07 4.48 -12.30
C HIS A 327 -9.30 3.58 -12.12
N ILE A 328 -10.48 4.03 -12.55
CA ILE A 328 -11.74 3.32 -12.25
C ILE A 328 -11.82 1.97 -12.97
N ASN A 329 -11.74 1.97 -14.30
CA ASN A 329 -11.83 0.77 -15.12
C ASN A 329 -10.73 -0.21 -14.77
N HIS A 330 -9.49 0.28 -14.63
CA HIS A 330 -8.36 -0.53 -14.17
C HIS A 330 -8.67 -1.28 -12.88
N PHE A 331 -9.09 -0.59 -11.81
CA PHE A 331 -9.34 -1.27 -10.53
C PHE A 331 -10.56 -2.19 -10.57
N ILE A 332 -11.62 -1.87 -11.32
CA ILE A 332 -12.78 -2.75 -11.50
C ILE A 332 -12.37 -4.03 -12.25
N ASP A 333 -11.50 -3.93 -13.25
CA ASP A 333 -11.03 -5.09 -14.02
C ASP A 333 -10.15 -6.04 -13.20
N THR A 334 -9.60 -5.59 -12.07
CA THR A 334 -8.87 -6.46 -11.12
C THR A 334 -9.77 -7.30 -10.21
N MET A 335 -11.09 -7.15 -10.27
CA MET A 335 -12.02 -7.85 -9.36
C MET A 335 -11.89 -9.38 -9.38
N PRO A 336 -11.82 -10.06 -10.54
CA PRO A 336 -11.58 -11.51 -10.57
C PRO A 336 -10.30 -11.93 -9.83
N GLU A 337 -9.21 -11.19 -10.00
CA GLU A 337 -7.95 -11.46 -9.31
C GLU A 337 -8.03 -11.21 -7.80
N ARG A 338 -8.74 -10.15 -7.38
CA ARG A 338 -8.99 -9.86 -5.96
C ARG A 338 -9.70 -11.03 -5.28
N ILE A 339 -10.77 -11.52 -5.91
CA ILE A 339 -11.55 -12.66 -5.43
C ILE A 339 -10.68 -13.92 -5.36
N ALA A 340 -9.90 -14.21 -6.41
CA ALA A 340 -8.99 -15.35 -6.42
C ALA A 340 -7.95 -15.30 -5.29
N LYS A 341 -7.35 -14.12 -5.03
CA LYS A 341 -6.38 -13.93 -3.94
C LYS A 341 -7.02 -14.12 -2.56
N VAL A 342 -8.21 -13.56 -2.32
CA VAL A 342 -8.94 -13.76 -1.06
C VAL A 342 -9.27 -15.24 -0.85
N ARG A 343 -9.68 -15.94 -1.91
CA ARG A 343 -9.96 -17.38 -1.89
C ARG A 343 -8.72 -18.20 -1.52
N MET A 344 -7.60 -17.97 -2.20
CA MET A 344 -6.32 -18.65 -1.94
C MET A 344 -5.80 -18.38 -0.52
N ARG A 345 -6.06 -17.20 0.03
CA ARG A 345 -5.64 -16.79 1.38
C ARG A 345 -6.66 -17.12 2.47
N LYS A 346 -7.68 -17.92 2.17
CA LYS A 346 -8.76 -18.31 3.11
C LYS A 346 -9.34 -17.09 3.83
N GLY A 347 -9.74 -16.08 3.05
CA GLY A 347 -10.32 -14.84 3.57
C GLY A 347 -9.31 -13.81 4.06
N GLY A 348 -8.01 -14.07 3.86
CA GLY A 348 -6.97 -13.07 4.12
C GLY A 348 -6.99 -11.91 3.11
N PRO A 349 -6.28 -10.81 3.41
CA PRO A 349 -6.19 -9.62 2.55
C PRO A 349 -5.79 -9.95 1.11
N SER A 350 -6.36 -9.28 0.11
CA SER A 350 -6.01 -9.49 -1.30
C SER A 350 -4.65 -8.85 -1.62
N GLY A 351 -4.31 -7.76 -0.92
CA GLY A 351 -3.08 -6.99 -1.11
C GLY A 351 -3.21 -5.85 -2.13
N TRP A 352 -4.43 -5.52 -2.54
CA TRP A 352 -4.77 -4.36 -3.36
C TRP A 352 -4.98 -3.09 -2.54
#